data_AF-A0ABD3P9W6-F1
#
_entry.id   AF-A0ABD3P9W6-F1
#
_cell.length_a   1.000
_cell.length_b   1.000
_cell.length_c   1.000
_cell.angle_alpha   90.00
_cell.angle_beta   90.00
_cell.angle_gamma   90.00
#
_symmetry.space_group_name_H-M   'P 1'
#
loop_
_entity.id
_entity.type
_entity.pdbx_description
1 polymer ?
#
loop_
_entity_poly.entity_id
_entity_poly.type
_entity_poly.pdbx_seq_one_letter_code
_entity_poly.pdbx_strand_id
1 'polypeptide(L)'
;MGRLVPVWHVLVWISLLPCLTLSFPTPPLPPSSTHRRGVADLIVIYSHQYPNMPRMSRKQRLEAERKNRIFPGPKMKPRPPDFDEELVRKSPTFIKWLGLKDGEPLKYACRTFVKGNGDDEERLMRRIMIARRNNLKDHAVLKKARALEAERVRNEAQAASPLPALPEGDLKPSSTDSNEGDVEDMPQESSEAAYVSTNPSGTKRRYIPGKLRPADHEIRMEMDIPAVEATRSYRKWLTLANGEKMTYNQVYVKGDPEQDWLLRKNIWRRMRYRRENQQKVRELQSDELNEAHESAMVQSVVDAAVAAAASVAAVSFDAAAVAALDADTVNDPLVSSALDAAAQLAAAVIPQHHVVNMENQGADNSFMSV
;
A
#
# COMPACT_ATOMS: atom_id res chain seq x y z
N MET A 1 -17.19 -38.26 31.87
CA MET A 1 -16.57 -39.00 30.75
C MET A 1 -17.50 -38.93 29.56
N GLY A 2 -17.18 -38.12 28.56
CA GLY A 2 -17.94 -37.99 27.33
C GLY A 2 -17.07 -37.30 26.29
N ARG A 3 -16.44 -38.10 25.42
CA ARG A 3 -15.58 -37.61 24.34
C ARG A 3 -16.46 -37.33 23.13
N LEU A 4 -16.55 -36.07 22.72
CA LEU A 4 -17.05 -35.65 21.43
C LEU A 4 -15.97 -35.94 20.37
N VAL A 5 -16.33 -36.75 19.38
CA VAL A 5 -15.52 -37.01 18.17
C VAL A 5 -16.01 -36.05 17.09
N PRO A 6 -15.15 -35.24 16.45
CA PRO A 6 -15.56 -34.47 15.29
C PRO A 6 -15.49 -35.34 14.03
N VAL A 7 -16.64 -35.43 13.35
CA VAL A 7 -16.83 -36.00 12.03
C VAL A 7 -16.08 -35.14 11.00
N TRP A 8 -15.00 -35.69 10.43
CA TRP A 8 -14.30 -35.12 9.27
C TRP A 8 -14.31 -36.16 8.14
N HIS A 9 -15.24 -36.02 7.22
CA HIS A 9 -15.37 -36.67 5.91
C HIS A 9 -16.63 -36.03 5.30
N VAL A 10 -16.71 -35.47 4.09
CA VAL A 10 -16.14 -35.80 2.79
C VAL A 10 -16.33 -34.53 1.93
N LEU A 11 -15.35 -34.16 1.10
CA LEU A 11 -15.55 -33.63 -0.27
C LEU A 11 -14.17 -33.49 -0.93
N VAL A 12 -13.62 -34.66 -1.26
CA VAL A 12 -12.66 -34.85 -2.35
C VAL A 12 -13.50 -35.26 -3.56
N TRP A 13 -13.05 -34.90 -4.78
CA TRP A 13 -13.68 -34.94 -6.12
C TRP A 13 -14.05 -33.52 -6.54
N ILE A 14 -13.32 -32.85 -7.43
CA ILE A 14 -13.22 -33.17 -8.87
C ILE A 14 -11.79 -32.94 -9.37
N SER A 15 -11.13 -34.04 -9.75
CA SER A 15 -10.04 -34.03 -10.74
C SER A 15 -10.63 -34.63 -12.01
N LEU A 16 -10.53 -33.90 -13.14
CA LEU A 16 -10.50 -34.37 -14.54
C LEU A 16 -10.98 -33.23 -15.45
N LEU A 17 -10.06 -32.33 -15.78
CA LEU A 17 -10.18 -31.44 -16.95
C LEU A 17 -9.05 -31.83 -17.92
N PRO A 18 -9.38 -32.31 -19.13
CA PRO A 18 -8.37 -32.68 -20.11
C PRO A 18 -7.63 -31.44 -20.62
N CYS A 19 -6.29 -31.54 -20.65
CA CYS A 19 -5.41 -30.57 -21.28
C CYS A 19 -5.74 -30.43 -22.77
N LEU A 20 -6.52 -29.40 -23.11
CA LEU A 20 -6.61 -28.91 -24.49
C LEU A 20 -5.31 -28.18 -24.82
N THR A 21 -4.41 -28.87 -25.53
CA THR A 21 -3.25 -28.27 -26.17
C THR A 21 -3.72 -27.36 -27.30
N LEU A 22 -3.92 -26.07 -27.00
CA LEU A 22 -4.08 -25.04 -28.02
C LEU A 22 -2.74 -24.85 -28.73
N SER A 23 -2.62 -25.48 -29.90
CA SER A 23 -1.52 -25.27 -30.84
C SER A 23 -1.66 -23.89 -31.47
N PHE A 24 -0.90 -22.91 -30.96
CA PHE A 24 -0.84 -21.59 -31.57
C PHE A 24 -0.05 -21.64 -32.88
N PRO A 25 -0.61 -21.13 -34.01
CA PRO A 25 0.12 -21.04 -35.26
C PRO A 25 1.29 -20.06 -35.11
N THR A 26 2.48 -20.55 -35.46
CA THR A 26 3.72 -19.77 -35.47
C THR A 26 3.60 -18.69 -36.56
N PRO A 27 3.81 -17.41 -36.26
CA PRO A 27 3.78 -16.36 -37.29
C PRO A 27 4.96 -16.57 -38.27
N PRO A 28 4.74 -16.35 -39.59
CA PRO A 28 5.77 -16.50 -40.59
C PRO A 28 6.91 -15.49 -40.34
N LEU A 29 8.14 -16.00 -40.38
CA LEU A 29 9.36 -15.20 -40.30
C LEU A 29 9.39 -14.15 -41.43
N PRO A 30 9.77 -12.89 -41.14
CA PRO A 30 9.94 -11.90 -42.19
C PRO A 30 11.10 -12.28 -43.12
N PRO A 31 10.98 -12.00 -44.44
CA PRO A 31 12.02 -12.30 -45.41
C PRO A 31 13.31 -11.55 -45.06
N SER A 32 14.40 -12.30 -45.02
CA SER A 32 15.77 -11.83 -44.87
C SER A 32 16.11 -10.84 -46.00
N SER A 33 16.04 -9.54 -45.73
CA SER A 33 16.55 -8.53 -46.65
C SER A 33 18.08 -8.61 -46.71
N THR A 34 18.59 -9.30 -47.72
CA THR A 34 19.97 -9.23 -48.18
C THR A 34 20.27 -7.84 -48.73
N HIS A 35 20.64 -6.91 -47.85
CA HIS A 35 21.29 -5.66 -48.22
C HIS A 35 22.54 -5.45 -47.36
N ARG A 36 23.58 -6.23 -47.68
CA ARG A 36 24.96 -6.03 -47.24
C ARG A 36 25.86 -5.94 -48.48
N ARG A 37 25.86 -4.78 -49.14
CA ARG A 37 27.01 -4.31 -49.94
C ARG A 37 27.05 -2.79 -49.82
N GLY A 38 28.14 -2.25 -49.29
CA GLY A 38 28.43 -0.81 -49.44
C GLY A 38 28.72 0.03 -48.18
N VAL A 39 29.32 -0.51 -47.10
CA VAL A 39 29.78 0.35 -45.97
C VAL A 39 31.29 0.25 -45.69
N ALA A 40 32.07 -0.35 -46.60
CA ALA A 40 33.53 -0.47 -46.41
C ALA A 40 34.32 0.79 -46.83
N ASP A 41 33.76 1.65 -47.68
CA ASP A 41 34.55 2.74 -48.29
C ASP A 41 34.35 4.14 -47.66
N LEU A 42 33.53 4.26 -46.60
CA LEU A 42 33.26 5.56 -45.96
C LEU A 42 33.93 5.76 -44.59
N ILE A 43 35.02 5.03 -44.30
CA ILE A 43 35.76 5.16 -43.03
C ILE A 43 37.11 5.90 -43.20
N VAL A 44 37.59 6.15 -44.41
CA VAL A 44 38.95 6.66 -44.63
C VAL A 44 39.06 8.21 -44.67
N ILE A 45 37.97 8.96 -44.85
CA ILE A 45 38.09 10.42 -45.13
C ILE A 45 38.04 11.30 -43.85
N TYR A 46 37.65 10.79 -42.68
CA TYR A 46 37.49 11.62 -41.47
C TYR A 46 38.71 11.64 -40.51
N SER A 47 39.87 11.10 -40.89
CA SER A 47 41.03 11.00 -39.99
C SER A 47 42.01 12.17 -40.05
N HIS A 48 41.87 13.12 -40.98
CA HIS A 48 42.92 14.14 -41.20
C HIS A 48 42.70 15.51 -40.54
N GLN A 49 41.61 15.75 -39.83
CA GLN A 49 41.29 17.11 -39.37
C GLN A 49 41.58 17.41 -37.88
N TYR A 50 42.03 16.45 -37.08
CA TYR A 50 42.39 16.68 -35.66
C TYR A 50 43.60 15.86 -35.20
N PRO A 51 44.85 16.24 -35.57
CA PRO A 51 46.04 15.44 -35.26
C PRO A 51 46.46 15.43 -33.77
N ASN A 52 45.71 16.07 -32.87
CA ASN A 52 46.17 16.25 -31.47
C ASN A 52 45.07 16.08 -30.40
N MET A 53 44.06 15.25 -30.67
CA MET A 53 43.14 14.82 -29.61
C MET A 53 43.77 13.63 -28.86
N PRO A 54 43.97 13.72 -27.53
CA PRO A 54 44.43 12.58 -26.75
C PRO A 54 43.49 11.39 -26.97
N ARG A 55 44.05 10.23 -27.31
CA ARG A 55 43.28 8.99 -27.53
C ARG A 55 42.51 8.64 -26.25
N MET A 56 41.26 9.08 -26.16
CA MET A 56 40.37 8.67 -25.09
C MET A 56 40.16 7.16 -25.21
N SER A 57 40.26 6.45 -24.08
CA SER A 57 39.89 5.04 -24.04
C SER A 57 38.44 4.85 -24.50
N ARG A 58 38.12 3.69 -25.10
CA ARG A 58 36.74 3.33 -25.49
C ARG A 58 35.75 3.53 -24.34
N LYS A 59 36.18 3.25 -23.10
CA LYS A 59 35.40 3.46 -21.87
C LYS A 59 35.10 4.94 -21.62
N GLN A 60 36.12 5.82 -21.72
CA GLN A 60 35.94 7.27 -21.57
C GLN A 60 35.05 7.85 -22.67
N ARG A 61 35.19 7.39 -23.92
CA ARG A 61 34.32 7.84 -25.02
C ARG A 61 32.87 7.43 -24.80
N LEU A 62 32.61 6.18 -24.43
CA LEU A 62 31.26 5.71 -24.10
C LEU A 62 30.68 6.43 -22.88
N GLU A 63 31.50 6.78 -21.88
CA GLU A 63 31.05 7.53 -20.71
C GLU A 63 30.76 9.00 -21.05
N ALA A 64 31.56 9.62 -21.92
CA ALA A 64 31.30 10.96 -22.45
C ALA A 64 30.03 10.99 -23.32
N GLU A 65 29.85 10.00 -24.20
CA GLU A 65 28.61 9.84 -24.98
C GLU A 65 27.41 9.57 -24.07
N ARG A 66 27.55 8.79 -22.99
CA ARG A 66 26.47 8.57 -22.01
C ARG A 66 26.12 9.84 -21.23
N LYS A 67 27.11 10.67 -20.90
CA LYS A 67 26.89 11.96 -20.23
C LYS A 67 26.17 12.95 -21.15
N ASN A 68 26.40 12.87 -22.46
CA ASN A 68 25.79 13.76 -23.46
C ASN A 68 24.50 13.22 -24.09
N ARG A 69 24.20 11.92 -24.00
CA ARG A 69 22.92 11.37 -24.45
C ARG A 69 21.80 11.80 -23.50
N ILE A 70 21.23 12.96 -23.79
CA ILE A 70 19.89 13.32 -23.34
C ILE A 70 18.96 12.31 -23.98
N PHE A 71 18.55 11.27 -23.24
CA PHE A 71 17.54 10.34 -23.72
C PHE A 71 16.25 11.14 -23.90
N PRO A 72 15.75 11.34 -25.14
CA PRO A 72 14.47 11.99 -25.34
C PRO A 72 13.45 11.17 -24.56
N GLY A 73 12.85 11.80 -23.56
CA GLY A 73 11.81 11.13 -22.78
C GLY A 73 10.65 10.74 -23.70
N PRO A 74 9.78 9.80 -23.27
CA PRO A 74 8.51 9.57 -23.95
C PRO A 74 7.82 10.91 -24.24
N LYS A 75 7.31 11.09 -25.46
CA LYS A 75 6.59 12.32 -25.85
C LYS A 75 5.50 12.58 -24.83
N MET A 76 5.45 13.81 -24.31
CA MET A 76 4.51 14.18 -23.27
C MET A 76 3.09 14.10 -23.82
N LYS A 77 2.22 13.34 -23.15
CA LYS A 77 0.78 13.36 -23.41
C LYS A 77 0.21 14.78 -23.16
N PRO A 78 -1.04 15.09 -23.57
CA PRO A 78 -1.70 16.33 -23.15
C PRO A 78 -1.65 16.53 -21.63
N ARG A 79 -1.66 17.79 -21.19
CA ARG A 79 -1.65 18.13 -19.76
C ARG A 79 -2.94 17.57 -19.12
N PRO A 80 -2.87 16.82 -18.00
CA PRO A 80 -4.06 16.37 -17.30
C PRO A 80 -4.95 17.56 -16.90
N PRO A 81 -6.29 17.43 -16.93
CA PRO A 81 -7.21 18.53 -16.60
C PRO A 81 -7.11 18.97 -15.13
N ASP A 82 -6.65 18.07 -14.26
CA ASP A 82 -6.44 18.26 -12.83
C ASP A 82 -5.02 18.81 -12.50
N PHE A 83 -4.33 19.41 -13.47
CA PHE A 83 -3.00 19.96 -13.29
C PHE A 83 -3.05 21.31 -12.56
N ASP A 84 -2.73 21.31 -11.28
CA ASP A 84 -2.59 22.53 -10.47
C ASP A 84 -1.16 23.12 -10.59
N GLU A 85 -1.03 24.13 -11.44
CA GLU A 85 0.23 24.80 -11.73
C GLU A 85 0.75 25.63 -10.54
N GLU A 86 -0.14 26.31 -9.82
CA GLU A 86 0.25 27.14 -8.68
C GLU A 86 0.87 26.28 -7.57
N LEU A 87 0.28 25.12 -7.33
CA LEU A 87 0.75 24.16 -6.36
C LEU A 87 2.15 23.62 -6.70
N VAL A 88 2.43 23.42 -7.99
CA VAL A 88 3.76 23.00 -8.47
C VAL A 88 4.77 24.13 -8.32
N ARG A 89 4.38 25.37 -8.64
CA ARG A 89 5.26 26.56 -8.51
C ARG A 89 5.68 26.84 -7.08
N LYS A 90 4.80 26.59 -6.11
CA LYS A 90 5.09 26.68 -4.67
C LYS A 90 6.04 25.58 -4.17
N SER A 91 6.33 24.55 -4.96
CA SER A 91 7.18 23.44 -4.51
C SER A 91 8.66 23.89 -4.37
N PRO A 92 9.39 23.43 -3.33
CA PRO A 92 10.79 23.80 -3.13
C PRO A 92 11.71 23.44 -4.31
N THR A 93 11.36 22.39 -5.06
CA THR A 93 12.13 21.98 -6.24
C THR A 93 11.95 22.97 -7.39
N PHE A 94 10.75 23.49 -7.58
CA PHE A 94 10.49 24.49 -8.62
C PHE A 94 11.06 25.86 -8.24
N ILE A 95 11.00 26.25 -6.97
CA ILE A 95 11.68 27.46 -6.48
C ILE A 95 13.19 27.39 -6.77
N LYS A 96 13.81 26.23 -6.52
CA LYS A 96 15.22 26.01 -6.90
C LYS A 96 15.46 26.11 -8.40
N TRP A 97 14.53 25.62 -9.23
CA TRP A 97 14.60 25.73 -10.69
C TRP A 97 14.56 27.18 -11.17
N LEU A 98 13.69 28.01 -10.59
CA LEU A 98 13.58 29.43 -10.92
C LEU A 98 14.90 30.17 -10.69
N GLY A 99 15.67 29.81 -9.67
CA GLY A 99 16.97 30.42 -9.36
C GLY A 99 18.14 29.98 -10.26
N LEU A 100 17.96 28.99 -11.14
CA LEU A 100 19.02 28.55 -12.07
C LEU A 100 19.15 29.50 -13.27
N LYS A 101 20.31 29.51 -13.93
CA LYS A 101 20.49 30.21 -15.22
C LYS A 101 20.15 29.30 -16.40
N ASP A 102 19.84 29.88 -17.55
CA ASP A 102 19.60 29.10 -18.76
C ASP A 102 20.85 28.27 -19.12
N GLY A 103 20.65 26.99 -19.42
CA GLY A 103 21.71 26.00 -19.63
C GLY A 103 22.14 25.23 -18.37
N GLU A 104 21.74 25.65 -17.17
CA GLU A 104 22.09 24.93 -15.94
C GLU A 104 21.22 23.68 -15.72
N PRO A 105 21.82 22.52 -15.39
CA PRO A 105 21.07 21.28 -15.18
C PRO A 105 20.58 21.12 -13.73
N LEU A 106 19.29 20.81 -13.55
CA LEU A 106 18.69 20.37 -12.29
C LEU A 106 18.48 18.85 -12.30
N LYS A 107 18.99 18.15 -11.27
CA LYS A 107 18.68 16.73 -11.05
C LYS A 107 17.53 16.55 -10.08
N TYR A 108 16.45 15.90 -10.53
CA TYR A 108 15.28 15.59 -9.71
C TYR A 108 14.70 14.21 -10.05
N ALA A 109 14.39 13.40 -9.03
CA ALA A 109 13.80 12.07 -9.17
C ALA A 109 14.51 11.18 -10.22
N CYS A 110 15.85 11.18 -10.18
CA CYS A 110 16.76 10.46 -11.09
C CYS A 110 16.75 10.92 -12.56
N ARG A 111 16.20 12.11 -12.84
CA ARG A 111 16.22 12.73 -14.16
C ARG A 111 16.97 14.05 -14.12
N THR A 112 17.53 14.45 -15.25
CA THR A 112 18.19 15.75 -15.44
C THR A 112 17.30 16.61 -16.32
N PHE A 113 17.07 17.85 -15.91
CA PHE A 113 16.33 18.87 -16.63
C PHE A 113 17.27 20.05 -16.86
N VAL A 114 17.24 20.68 -18.03
CA VAL A 114 18.12 21.82 -18.34
C VAL A 114 17.27 23.07 -18.53
N LYS A 115 17.59 24.14 -17.80
CA LYS A 115 16.78 25.37 -17.89
C LYS A 115 16.93 26.01 -19.27
N GLY A 116 15.83 26.50 -19.84
CA GLY A 116 15.79 27.06 -21.19
C GLY A 116 15.81 26.01 -22.32
N ASN A 117 15.85 24.71 -22.02
CA ASN A 117 15.91 23.64 -23.01
C ASN A 117 14.52 23.08 -23.37
N GLY A 118 13.82 23.74 -24.30
CA GLY A 118 12.52 23.29 -24.82
C GLY A 118 11.48 23.04 -23.72
N ASP A 119 10.88 21.85 -23.71
CA ASP A 119 9.81 21.48 -22.78
C ASP A 119 10.31 21.01 -21.39
N ASP A 120 11.59 21.21 -21.05
CA ASP A 120 12.15 20.68 -19.80
C ASP A 120 11.49 21.27 -18.54
N GLU A 121 11.02 22.51 -18.60
CA GLU A 121 10.24 23.13 -17.52
C GLU A 121 8.91 22.38 -17.29
N GLU A 122 8.13 22.19 -18.36
CA GLU A 122 6.87 21.44 -18.29
C GLU A 122 7.12 19.99 -17.82
N ARG A 123 8.17 19.33 -18.33
CA ARG A 123 8.55 17.98 -17.91
C ARG A 123 8.91 17.93 -16.42
N LEU A 124 9.61 18.94 -15.91
CA LEU A 124 9.93 19.07 -14.48
C LEU A 124 8.64 19.25 -13.67
N MET A 125 7.77 20.16 -14.08
CA MET A 125 6.52 20.45 -13.39
C MET A 125 5.62 19.21 -13.29
N ARG A 126 5.46 18.47 -14.38
CA ARG A 126 4.72 17.19 -14.38
C ARG A 126 5.38 16.16 -13.47
N ARG A 127 6.71 16.09 -13.45
CA ARG A 127 7.44 15.15 -12.61
C ARG A 127 7.23 15.46 -11.12
N ILE A 128 7.22 16.74 -10.74
CA ILE A 128 6.91 17.19 -9.38
C ILE A 128 5.49 16.76 -8.99
N MET A 129 4.51 17.00 -9.87
CA MET A 129 3.12 16.66 -9.57
C MET A 129 2.91 15.14 -9.45
N ILE A 130 3.49 14.33 -10.34
CA ILE A 130 3.45 12.86 -10.25
C ILE A 130 4.07 12.38 -8.94
N ALA A 131 5.25 12.89 -8.57
CA ALA A 131 5.90 12.52 -7.32
C ALA A 131 5.04 12.88 -6.10
N ARG A 132 4.40 14.05 -6.12
CA ARG A 132 3.48 14.47 -5.06
C ARG A 132 2.25 13.57 -4.97
N ARG A 133 1.61 13.26 -6.10
CA ARG A 133 0.43 12.37 -6.16
C ARG A 133 0.77 10.98 -5.62
N ASN A 134 1.91 10.42 -6.02
CA ASN A 134 2.35 9.13 -5.52
C ASN A 134 2.60 9.17 -4.00
N ASN A 135 3.26 10.22 -3.50
CA ASN A 135 3.44 10.40 -2.06
C ASN A 135 2.10 10.50 -1.31
N LEU A 136 1.12 11.25 -1.84
CA LEU A 136 -0.20 11.39 -1.22
C LEU A 136 -0.95 10.05 -1.19
N LYS A 137 -0.95 9.30 -2.30
CA LYS A 137 -1.55 7.96 -2.37
C LYS A 137 -0.89 7.01 -1.37
N ASP A 138 0.44 6.94 -1.37
CA ASP A 138 1.20 6.09 -0.45
C ASP A 138 0.93 6.49 1.02
N HIS A 139 0.85 7.79 1.31
CA HIS A 139 0.51 8.28 2.65
C HIS A 139 -0.92 7.94 3.08
N ALA A 140 -1.89 8.02 2.17
CA ALA A 140 -3.28 7.65 2.45
C ALA A 140 -3.38 6.15 2.77
N VAL A 141 -2.78 5.30 1.94
CA VAL A 141 -2.75 3.84 2.16
C VAL A 141 -2.04 3.52 3.48
N LEU A 142 -0.88 4.12 3.75
CA LEU A 142 -0.17 3.92 5.02
C LEU A 142 -0.96 4.43 6.23
N LYS A 143 -1.78 5.48 6.09
CA LYS A 143 -2.66 5.96 7.16
C LYS A 143 -3.79 4.97 7.43
N LYS A 144 -4.44 4.44 6.38
CA LYS A 144 -5.45 3.38 6.47
C LYS A 144 -4.86 2.11 7.12
N ALA A 145 -3.68 1.68 6.69
CA ALA A 145 -2.97 0.54 7.26
C ALA A 145 -2.73 0.68 8.77
N ARG A 146 -2.31 1.87 9.21
CA ARG A 146 -2.05 2.14 10.63
C ARG A 146 -3.33 2.22 11.44
N ALA A 147 -4.42 2.73 10.86
CA ALA A 147 -5.72 2.77 11.51
C ALA A 147 -6.26 1.35 11.75
N LEU A 148 -6.22 0.50 10.71
CA LEU A 148 -6.62 -0.91 10.81
C LEU A 148 -5.78 -1.69 11.82
N GLU A 149 -4.46 -1.51 11.81
CA GLU A 149 -3.58 -2.15 12.80
C GLU A 149 -3.88 -1.68 14.23
N ALA A 150 -4.14 -0.38 14.43
CA ALA A 150 -4.47 0.16 15.74
C ALA A 150 -5.82 -0.37 16.26
N GLU A 151 -6.80 -0.54 15.37
CA GLU A 151 -8.08 -1.16 15.69
C GLU A 151 -7.92 -2.64 16.05
N ARG A 152 -7.11 -3.39 15.30
CA ARG A 152 -6.79 -4.79 15.60
C ARG A 152 -6.15 -4.94 16.98
N VAL A 153 -5.15 -4.11 17.31
CA VAL A 153 -4.51 -4.11 18.63
C VAL A 153 -5.50 -3.74 19.74
N ARG A 154 -6.43 -2.82 19.47
CA ARG A 154 -7.49 -2.46 20.43
C ARG A 154 -8.42 -3.65 20.69
N ASN A 155 -8.84 -4.36 19.65
CA ASN A 155 -9.71 -5.52 19.75
C ASN A 155 -9.01 -6.68 20.47
N GLU A 156 -7.73 -6.92 20.18
CA GLU A 156 -6.89 -7.91 20.90
C GLU A 156 -6.75 -7.55 22.38
N ALA A 157 -6.51 -6.27 22.71
CA ALA A 157 -6.40 -5.82 24.09
C ALA A 157 -7.73 -5.91 24.85
N GLN A 158 -8.87 -5.65 24.19
CA GLN A 158 -10.20 -5.84 24.78
C GLN A 158 -10.51 -7.33 25.00
N ALA A 159 -10.13 -8.21 24.07
CA ALA A 159 -10.29 -9.66 24.21
C ALA A 159 -9.37 -10.27 25.27
N ALA A 160 -8.17 -9.70 25.46
CA ALA A 160 -7.21 -10.12 26.48
C ALA A 160 -7.46 -9.50 27.85
N SER A 161 -8.32 -8.48 27.95
CA SER A 161 -8.72 -7.92 29.24
C SER A 161 -9.41 -9.05 30.02
N PRO A 162 -8.82 -9.49 31.15
CA PRO A 162 -9.38 -10.58 31.93
C PRO A 162 -10.84 -10.26 32.24
N LEU A 163 -11.71 -11.26 32.07
CA LEU A 163 -13.12 -11.17 32.48
C LEU A 163 -13.20 -10.39 33.79
N PRO A 164 -14.09 -9.38 33.90
CA PRO A 164 -14.20 -8.56 35.09
C PRO A 164 -14.21 -9.52 36.28
N ALA A 165 -13.22 -9.35 37.15
CA ALA A 165 -13.06 -10.20 38.33
C ALA A 165 -14.46 -10.35 38.93
N LEU A 166 -14.98 -11.58 38.91
CA LEU A 166 -16.25 -11.87 39.57
C LEU A 166 -16.12 -11.25 40.95
N PRO A 167 -17.10 -10.45 41.40
CA PRO A 167 -17.02 -9.77 42.69
C PRO A 167 -16.67 -10.83 43.73
N GLU A 168 -15.41 -10.83 44.17
CA GLU A 168 -14.96 -11.67 45.27
C GLU A 168 -15.83 -11.23 46.44
N GLY A 169 -16.73 -12.12 46.82
CA GLY A 169 -17.70 -11.85 47.86
C GLY A 169 -17.01 -11.26 49.08
N ASP A 170 -17.65 -10.23 49.64
CA ASP A 170 -17.31 -9.53 50.86
C ASP A 170 -16.83 -10.49 51.98
N LEU A 171 -15.55 -10.85 51.97
CA LEU A 171 -14.88 -11.38 53.17
C LEU A 171 -14.38 -10.18 53.94
N LYS A 172 -15.34 -9.58 54.65
CA LYS A 172 -15.20 -8.63 55.75
C LYS A 172 -14.03 -9.07 56.67
N PRO A 173 -12.86 -8.41 56.66
CA PRO A 173 -11.85 -8.66 57.67
C PRO A 173 -12.37 -8.09 58.98
N SER A 174 -12.66 -8.99 59.93
CA SER A 174 -13.11 -8.63 61.26
C SER A 174 -11.98 -7.95 62.04
N SER A 175 -12.35 -6.83 62.66
CA SER A 175 -11.67 -6.08 63.72
C SER A 175 -10.55 -6.77 64.53
N THR A 176 -9.39 -6.12 64.62
CA THR A 176 -8.61 -5.97 65.86
C THR A 176 -7.68 -4.76 65.64
N ASP A 177 -8.10 -3.56 66.03
CA ASP A 177 -8.02 -2.94 67.36
C ASP A 177 -6.67 -2.23 67.63
N SER A 178 -6.79 -0.94 67.94
CA SER A 178 -5.84 -0.05 68.62
C SER A 178 -4.51 0.34 67.96
N ASN A 179 -4.46 1.54 67.36
CA ASN A 179 -3.47 2.55 67.80
C ASN A 179 -3.90 3.96 67.37
N GLU A 180 -4.22 4.82 68.34
CA GLU A 180 -4.45 6.25 68.14
C GLU A 180 -3.12 6.94 67.81
N GLY A 181 -3.05 7.50 66.60
CA GLY A 181 -1.92 8.28 66.13
C GLY A 181 -2.43 9.36 65.19
N ASP A 182 -2.90 10.44 65.80
CA ASP A 182 -3.27 11.72 65.20
C ASP A 182 -2.16 12.22 64.25
N VAL A 183 -2.38 12.10 62.94
CA VAL A 183 -1.57 12.73 61.90
C VAL A 183 -2.52 13.29 60.86
N GLU A 184 -2.39 14.59 60.68
CA GLU A 184 -3.22 15.46 59.86
C GLU A 184 -3.51 14.92 58.45
N ASP A 185 -4.80 14.84 58.19
CA ASP A 185 -5.52 15.20 56.97
C ASP A 185 -4.65 15.58 55.76
N MET A 186 -4.30 14.57 54.96
CA MET A 186 -3.85 14.75 53.57
C MET A 186 -4.85 14.02 52.65
N PRO A 187 -5.56 14.73 51.77
CA PRO A 187 -6.59 14.12 50.95
C PRO A 187 -5.99 13.05 50.04
N GLN A 188 -6.48 11.82 50.24
CA GLN A 188 -6.12 10.63 49.49
C GLN A 188 -6.33 10.82 47.99
N GLU A 189 -5.22 10.65 47.27
CA GLU A 189 -5.09 10.00 45.96
C GLU A 189 -6.40 9.43 45.41
N SER A 190 -7.01 10.23 44.55
CA SER A 190 -7.95 9.75 43.54
C SER A 190 -7.28 8.64 42.75
N SER A 191 -7.91 7.48 42.68
CA SER A 191 -7.58 6.40 41.76
C SER A 191 -7.52 6.93 40.32
N GLU A 192 -6.32 7.30 39.86
CA GLU A 192 -6.02 7.52 38.45
C GLU A 192 -6.16 6.16 37.77
N ALA A 193 -7.38 5.79 37.41
CA ALA A 193 -7.62 4.89 36.29
C ALA A 193 -6.83 5.50 35.13
N ALA A 194 -5.66 4.92 34.85
CA ALA A 194 -4.68 5.43 33.91
C ALA A 194 -5.39 5.75 32.60
N TYR A 195 -5.77 7.02 32.44
CA TYR A 195 -6.39 7.53 31.25
C TYR A 195 -5.25 7.53 30.24
N VAL A 196 -5.11 6.39 29.53
CA VAL A 196 -4.15 6.23 28.46
C VAL A 196 -4.52 7.29 27.45
N SER A 197 -3.89 8.46 27.56
CA SER A 197 -4.11 9.62 26.71
C SER A 197 -3.93 9.14 25.28
N THR A 198 -5.05 8.85 24.62
CA THR A 198 -5.10 8.43 23.23
C THR A 198 -4.90 9.67 22.39
N ASN A 199 -3.70 10.23 22.44
CA ASN A 199 -3.33 11.39 21.66
C ASN A 199 -3.42 10.97 20.18
N PRO A 200 -4.40 11.50 19.41
CA PRO A 200 -4.64 11.07 18.03
C PRO A 200 -3.62 11.68 17.06
N SER A 201 -2.81 12.65 17.52
CA SER A 201 -1.91 13.46 16.69
C SER A 201 -0.49 12.88 16.47
N GLY A 202 -0.16 11.71 17.05
CA GLY A 202 0.74 10.74 16.39
C GLY A 202 2.20 11.13 16.08
N THR A 203 2.85 12.10 16.73
CA THR A 203 4.26 12.44 16.42
C THR A 203 5.28 11.64 17.23
N LYS A 204 4.93 11.18 18.43
CA LYS A 204 5.78 10.28 19.22
C LYS A 204 5.45 8.84 18.84
N ARG A 205 6.43 8.09 18.29
CA ARG A 205 6.27 6.65 18.05
C ARG A 205 5.84 6.02 19.37
N ARG A 206 4.60 5.54 19.44
CA ARG A 206 4.13 4.75 20.59
C ARG A 206 5.07 3.56 20.70
N TYR A 207 5.83 3.50 21.78
CA TYR A 207 6.49 2.27 22.17
C TYR A 207 5.36 1.26 22.33
N ILE A 208 5.35 0.20 21.52
CA ILE A 208 4.42 -0.90 21.72
C ILE A 208 5.03 -1.68 22.89
N PRO A 209 4.46 -1.60 24.11
CA PRO A 209 4.98 -2.36 25.24
C PRO A 209 5.07 -3.84 24.85
N GLY A 210 6.22 -4.45 25.10
CA GLY A 210 6.52 -5.85 24.75
C GLY A 210 7.28 -6.06 23.44
N LYS A 211 7.34 -5.09 22.51
CA LYS A 211 8.17 -5.25 21.30
C LYS A 211 9.59 -4.74 21.55
N LEU A 212 10.45 -5.62 22.07
CA LEU A 212 11.87 -5.34 22.26
C LEU A 212 12.49 -4.86 20.95
N ARG A 213 13.33 -3.82 21.03
CA ARG A 213 14.14 -3.40 19.86
C ARG A 213 15.06 -4.57 19.51
N PRO A 214 15.19 -4.95 18.22
CA PRO A 214 16.08 -6.03 17.83
C PRO A 214 17.48 -5.78 18.36
N ALA A 215 18.07 -6.79 18.98
CA ALA A 215 19.40 -6.69 19.54
C ALA A 215 20.43 -6.50 18.42
N ASP A 216 21.60 -5.91 18.72
CA ASP A 216 22.60 -5.60 17.70
C ASP A 216 23.12 -6.85 16.96
N HIS A 217 23.14 -8.00 17.63
CA HIS A 217 23.51 -9.28 17.02
C HIS A 217 22.45 -9.77 16.02
N GLU A 218 21.16 -9.65 16.34
CA GLU A 218 20.06 -10.00 15.42
C GLU A 218 20.09 -9.11 14.18
N ILE A 219 20.34 -7.80 14.38
CA ILE A 219 20.49 -6.85 13.29
C ILE A 219 21.67 -7.24 12.38
N ARG A 220 22.79 -7.71 12.95
CA ARG A 220 23.92 -8.19 12.15
C ARG A 220 23.55 -9.41 11.31
N MET A 221 22.78 -10.35 11.88
CA MET A 221 22.36 -11.56 11.17
C MET A 221 21.34 -11.28 10.06
N GLU A 222 20.38 -10.39 10.30
CA GLU A 222 19.34 -10.05 9.32
C GLU A 222 19.82 -9.04 8.25
N MET A 223 20.94 -8.36 8.49
CA MET A 223 21.45 -7.34 7.59
C MET A 223 22.18 -7.94 6.38
N ASP A 224 21.59 -7.73 5.21
CA ASP A 224 22.25 -7.91 3.92
C ASP A 224 23.33 -6.84 3.72
N ILE A 225 24.56 -7.18 4.16
CA ILE A 225 25.73 -6.29 4.08
C ILE A 225 26.01 -5.87 2.62
N PRO A 226 26.08 -6.78 1.63
CA PRO A 226 26.26 -6.39 0.22
C PRO A 226 25.25 -5.36 -0.27
N ALA A 227 23.97 -5.51 0.10
CA ALA A 227 22.94 -4.55 -0.30
C ALA A 227 23.13 -3.17 0.36
N VAL A 228 23.55 -3.12 1.63
CA VAL A 228 23.90 -1.86 2.33
C VAL A 228 25.11 -1.19 1.67
N GLU A 229 26.13 -1.97 1.34
CA GLU A 229 27.36 -1.47 0.73
C GLU A 229 27.13 -0.95 -0.70
N ALA A 230 26.20 -1.55 -1.44
CA ALA A 230 25.79 -1.10 -2.77
C ALA A 230 25.08 0.27 -2.76
N THR A 231 24.57 0.73 -1.60
CA THR A 231 23.85 2.00 -1.51
C THR A 231 24.76 3.19 -1.84
N ARG A 232 24.18 4.24 -2.45
CA ARG A 232 24.93 5.45 -2.83
C ARG A 232 25.55 6.15 -1.63
N SER A 233 24.83 6.22 -0.51
CA SER A 233 25.31 6.88 0.72
C SER A 233 26.52 6.16 1.30
N TYR A 234 26.48 4.82 1.34
CA TYR A 234 27.60 4.04 1.85
C TYR A 234 28.79 4.06 0.89
N ARG A 235 28.57 4.02 -0.43
CA ARG A 235 29.65 4.24 -1.40
C ARG A 235 30.31 5.61 -1.24
N LYS A 236 29.52 6.67 -1.00
CA LYS A 236 30.08 8.00 -0.69
C LYS A 236 30.93 7.94 0.60
N TRP A 237 30.44 7.27 1.64
CA TRP A 237 31.17 7.07 2.89
C TRP A 237 32.50 6.33 2.70
N LEU A 238 32.57 5.36 1.80
CA LEU A 238 33.80 4.65 1.48
C LEU A 238 34.84 5.52 0.75
N THR A 239 34.40 6.56 0.02
CA THR A 239 35.31 7.47 -0.70
C THR A 239 35.89 8.59 0.16
N LEU A 240 35.43 8.75 1.40
CA LEU A 240 35.91 9.80 2.30
C LEU A 240 37.23 9.40 2.96
N ALA A 241 38.06 10.40 3.24
CA ALA A 241 39.30 10.19 4.00
C ALA A 241 38.99 9.92 5.49
N ASN A 242 39.89 9.25 6.20
CA ASN A 242 39.77 9.09 7.64
C ASN A 242 39.78 10.46 8.34
N GLY A 243 38.85 10.67 9.28
CA GLY A 243 38.60 11.95 9.96
C GLY A 243 37.57 12.85 9.27
N GLU A 244 37.21 12.57 8.01
CA GLU A 244 36.22 13.37 7.28
C GLU A 244 34.79 13.09 7.79
N LYS A 245 33.96 14.14 7.82
CA LYS A 245 32.59 14.09 8.33
C LYS A 245 31.59 13.90 7.20
N MET A 246 30.65 12.97 7.37
CA MET A 246 29.51 12.78 6.48
C MET A 246 28.19 13.02 7.21
N THR A 247 27.38 13.94 6.70
CA THR A 247 26.01 14.11 7.16
C THR A 247 25.07 13.20 6.37
N TYR A 248 24.30 12.37 7.08
CA TYR A 248 23.19 11.61 6.51
C TYR A 248 21.88 11.97 7.21
N ASN A 249 21.51 11.26 8.28
CA ASN A 249 20.48 11.71 9.23
C ASN A 249 21.08 12.32 10.51
N GLN A 250 22.33 11.98 10.78
CA GLN A 250 23.21 12.51 11.82
C GLN A 250 24.59 12.68 11.20
N VAL A 251 25.52 13.29 11.92
CA VAL A 251 26.91 13.46 11.46
C VAL A 251 27.70 12.23 11.87
N TYR A 252 28.39 11.61 10.92
CA TYR A 252 29.28 10.46 11.13
C TYR A 252 30.72 10.87 10.81
N VAL A 253 31.70 10.34 11.53
CA VAL A 253 33.13 10.61 11.32
C VAL A 253 33.82 9.36 10.78
N LYS A 254 34.45 9.45 9.61
CA LYS A 254 35.10 8.29 8.97
C LYS A 254 36.34 7.88 9.76
N GLY A 255 36.56 6.58 9.89
CA GLY A 255 37.70 6.01 10.63
C GLY A 255 37.33 5.45 12.01
N ASP A 256 36.17 5.83 12.56
CA ASP A 256 35.62 5.24 13.77
C ASP A 256 34.76 3.99 13.42
N PRO A 257 35.10 2.79 13.94
CA PRO A 257 34.35 1.56 13.66
C PRO A 257 32.91 1.58 14.20
N GLU A 258 32.65 2.28 15.31
CA GLU A 258 31.29 2.40 15.86
C GLU A 258 30.41 3.24 14.93
N GLN A 259 30.97 4.32 14.36
CA GLN A 259 30.28 5.18 13.41
C GLN A 259 29.99 4.45 12.09
N ASP A 260 30.91 3.60 11.62
CA ASP A 260 30.68 2.74 10.44
C ASP A 260 29.50 1.79 10.66
N TRP A 261 29.49 1.10 11.82
CA TRP A 261 28.39 0.24 12.22
C TRP A 261 27.06 0.99 12.32
N LEU A 262 27.05 2.15 12.99
CA LEU A 262 25.85 2.97 13.15
C LEU A 262 25.29 3.44 11.80
N LEU A 263 26.16 3.81 10.85
CA LEU A 263 25.75 4.19 9.50
C LEU A 263 25.13 3.01 8.75
N ARG A 264 25.79 1.84 8.75
CA ARG A 264 25.26 0.61 8.12
C ARG A 264 23.88 0.26 8.71
N LYS A 265 23.77 0.27 10.03
CA LYS A 265 22.53 0.03 10.78
C LYS A 265 21.43 1.03 10.41
N ASN A 266 21.75 2.30 10.24
CA ASN A 266 20.79 3.33 9.84
C ASN A 266 20.28 3.10 8.40
N ILE A 267 21.18 2.82 7.46
CA ILE A 267 20.85 2.52 6.07
C ILE A 267 19.96 1.29 5.99
N TRP A 268 20.34 0.21 6.67
CA TRP A 268 19.57 -1.04 6.71
C TRP A 268 18.18 -0.83 7.30
N ARG A 269 18.04 -0.14 8.44
CA ARG A 269 16.73 0.19 9.04
C ARG A 269 15.81 0.91 8.05
N ARG A 270 16.34 1.85 7.27
CA ARG A 270 15.56 2.54 6.23
C ARG A 270 15.21 1.64 5.05
N MET A 271 16.09 0.72 4.66
CA MET A 271 15.80 -0.28 3.63
C MET A 271 14.71 -1.25 4.08
N ARG A 272 14.82 -1.80 5.29
CA ARG A 272 13.82 -2.65 5.92
C ARG A 272 12.47 -1.94 6.02
N TYR A 273 12.44 -0.73 6.58
CA TYR A 273 11.20 0.07 6.67
C TYR A 273 10.53 0.31 5.31
N ARG A 274 11.32 0.57 4.25
CA ARG A 274 10.76 0.70 2.89
C ARG A 274 10.19 -0.62 2.37
N ARG A 275 10.87 -1.74 2.60
CA ARG A 275 10.38 -3.08 2.20
C ARG A 275 9.09 -3.43 2.93
N GLU A 276 9.06 -3.26 4.25
CA GLU A 276 7.87 -3.52 5.08
C GLU A 276 6.70 -2.62 4.68
N ASN A 277 6.92 -1.33 4.45
CA ASN A 277 5.86 -0.44 3.98
C ASN A 277 5.37 -0.80 2.57
N GLN A 278 6.28 -1.15 1.65
CA GLN A 278 5.89 -1.61 0.31
C GLN A 278 5.09 -2.90 0.37
N GLN A 279 5.46 -3.82 1.27
CA GLN A 279 4.72 -5.04 1.52
C GLN A 279 3.33 -4.73 2.05
N LYS A 280 3.20 -3.89 3.09
CA LYS A 280 1.90 -3.47 3.62
C LYS A 280 1.01 -2.77 2.59
N VAL A 281 1.59 -1.90 1.76
CA VAL A 281 0.85 -1.25 0.67
C VAL A 281 0.37 -2.27 -0.35
N ARG A 282 1.21 -3.28 -0.67
CA ARG A 282 0.83 -4.36 -1.59
C ARG A 282 -0.26 -5.24 -1.00
N GLU A 283 -0.16 -5.61 0.28
CA GLU A 283 -1.16 -6.42 1.00
C GLU A 283 -2.52 -5.71 1.01
N LEU A 284 -2.57 -4.43 1.39
CA LEU A 284 -3.84 -3.68 1.33
C LEU A 284 -4.40 -3.53 -0.08
N GLN A 285 -3.54 -3.38 -1.09
CA GLN A 285 -3.99 -3.33 -2.48
C GLN A 285 -4.52 -4.69 -2.95
N SER A 286 -3.93 -5.80 -2.51
CA SER A 286 -4.49 -7.13 -2.80
C SER A 286 -5.80 -7.36 -2.06
N ASP A 287 -5.93 -6.91 -0.82
CA ASP A 287 -7.16 -7.04 -0.04
C ASP A 287 -8.29 -6.24 -0.68
N GLU A 288 -8.02 -4.99 -1.10
CA GLU A 288 -8.99 -4.17 -1.84
C GLU A 288 -9.42 -4.81 -3.18
N LEU A 289 -8.50 -5.49 -3.87
CA LEU A 289 -8.83 -6.22 -5.11
C LEU A 289 -9.63 -7.49 -4.83
N ASN A 290 -9.33 -8.20 -3.75
CA ASN A 290 -10.05 -9.41 -3.35
C ASN A 290 -11.47 -9.05 -2.87
N GLU A 291 -11.64 -8.02 -2.05
CA GLU A 291 -12.95 -7.51 -1.62
C GLU A 291 -13.80 -7.08 -2.83
N ALA A 292 -13.19 -6.38 -3.80
CA ALA A 292 -13.88 -6.01 -5.04
C ALA A 292 -14.27 -7.23 -5.89
N HIS A 293 -13.42 -8.26 -5.95
CA HIS A 293 -13.70 -9.50 -6.64
C HIS A 293 -14.81 -10.30 -5.96
N GLU A 294 -14.79 -10.42 -4.63
CA GLU A 294 -15.84 -11.06 -3.84
C GLU A 294 -17.17 -10.32 -4.01
N SER A 295 -17.16 -8.98 -3.91
CA SER A 295 -18.35 -8.16 -4.14
C SER A 295 -18.91 -8.33 -5.55
N ALA A 296 -18.04 -8.39 -6.57
CA ALA A 296 -18.46 -8.64 -7.95
C ALA A 296 -19.04 -10.06 -8.14
N MET A 297 -18.47 -11.07 -7.47
CA MET A 297 -18.98 -12.44 -7.50
C MET A 297 -20.35 -12.53 -6.83
N VAL A 298 -20.51 -11.92 -5.65
CA VAL A 298 -21.80 -11.85 -4.94
C VAL A 298 -22.84 -11.12 -5.81
N GLN A 299 -22.48 -9.98 -6.41
CA GLN A 299 -23.38 -9.24 -7.29
C GLN A 299 -23.79 -10.08 -8.51
N SER A 300 -22.85 -10.81 -9.12
CA SER A 300 -23.18 -11.70 -10.24
C SER A 300 -24.14 -12.83 -9.86
N VAL A 301 -24.05 -13.37 -8.64
CA VAL A 301 -24.99 -14.39 -8.14
C VAL A 301 -26.37 -13.78 -7.91
N VAL A 302 -26.42 -12.57 -7.34
CA VAL A 302 -27.67 -11.82 -7.15
C VAL A 302 -28.32 -11.52 -8.50
N ASP A 303 -27.58 -11.01 -9.47
CA ASP A 303 -28.09 -10.69 -10.80
C ASP A 303 -28.61 -11.93 -11.53
N ALA A 304 -27.91 -13.07 -11.42
CA ALA A 304 -28.37 -14.34 -11.97
C ALA A 304 -29.66 -14.85 -11.30
N ALA A 305 -29.78 -14.71 -9.97
CA ALA A 305 -30.99 -15.07 -9.24
C ALA A 305 -32.17 -14.17 -9.62
N VAL A 306 -31.95 -12.85 -9.76
CA VAL A 306 -32.95 -11.89 -10.21
C VAL A 306 -33.39 -12.18 -11.65
N ALA A 307 -32.46 -12.49 -12.56
CA ALA A 307 -32.78 -12.86 -13.94
C ALA A 307 -33.59 -14.17 -14.01
N ALA A 308 -33.25 -15.17 -13.19
CA ALA A 308 -34.01 -16.41 -13.07
C ALA A 308 -35.43 -16.14 -12.56
N ALA A 309 -35.59 -15.34 -11.50
CA ALA A 309 -36.89 -14.95 -10.99
C ALA A 309 -37.74 -14.18 -12.03
N ALA A 310 -37.12 -13.26 -12.78
CA ALA A 310 -37.78 -12.53 -13.86
C ALA A 310 -38.23 -13.47 -14.99
N SER A 311 -37.43 -14.48 -15.33
CA SER A 311 -37.81 -15.47 -16.35
C SER A 311 -39.01 -16.32 -15.92
N VAL A 312 -39.09 -16.68 -14.63
CA VAL A 312 -40.25 -17.39 -14.06
C VAL A 312 -41.49 -16.50 -14.08
N ALA A 313 -41.36 -15.21 -13.75
CA ALA A 313 -42.47 -14.26 -13.82
C ALA A 313 -42.94 -13.98 -15.27
N ALA A 314 -42.03 -14.06 -16.25
CA ALA A 314 -42.34 -13.89 -17.66
C ALA A 314 -43.04 -15.10 -18.30
N VAL A 315 -42.99 -16.28 -17.65
CA VAL A 315 -43.90 -17.37 -17.98
C VAL A 315 -45.28 -16.94 -17.53
N SER A 316 -45.98 -16.22 -18.42
CA SER A 316 -47.38 -15.86 -18.21
C SER A 316 -48.16 -17.16 -18.12
N PHE A 317 -48.51 -17.56 -16.91
CA PHE A 317 -49.51 -18.60 -16.74
C PHE A 317 -50.79 -18.07 -17.39
N ASP A 318 -51.22 -18.73 -18.46
CA ASP A 318 -52.51 -18.45 -19.06
C ASP A 318 -53.55 -18.65 -17.95
N ALA A 319 -54.21 -17.56 -17.54
CA ALA A 319 -55.19 -17.59 -16.47
C ALA A 319 -56.31 -18.60 -16.77
N ALA A 320 -56.57 -18.89 -18.05
CA ALA A 320 -57.51 -19.93 -18.47
C ALA A 320 -56.96 -21.36 -18.20
N ALA A 321 -55.66 -21.59 -18.34
CA ALA A 321 -55.02 -22.87 -18.02
C ALA A 321 -54.93 -23.09 -16.50
N VAL A 322 -54.72 -22.04 -15.71
CA VAL A 322 -54.76 -22.11 -14.24
C VAL A 322 -56.19 -22.32 -13.72
N ALA A 323 -57.20 -21.73 -14.37
CA ALA A 323 -58.61 -21.96 -14.02
C ALA A 323 -59.12 -23.35 -14.44
N ALA A 324 -58.43 -24.04 -15.36
CA ALA A 324 -58.75 -25.40 -15.78
C ALA A 324 -58.04 -26.49 -14.96
N LEU A 325 -57.10 -26.13 -14.08
CA LEU A 325 -56.52 -27.05 -13.11
C LEU A 325 -57.56 -27.35 -12.02
N ASP A 326 -57.99 -28.61 -11.99
CA ASP A 326 -59.01 -29.13 -11.08
C ASP A 326 -58.63 -28.86 -9.61
N ALA A 327 -59.61 -28.56 -8.77
CA ALA A 327 -59.43 -28.09 -7.39
C ALA A 327 -58.60 -29.06 -6.52
N ASP A 328 -58.53 -30.33 -6.92
CA ASP A 328 -57.73 -31.37 -6.25
C ASP A 328 -56.22 -31.21 -6.50
N THR A 329 -55.80 -30.55 -7.59
CA THR A 329 -54.37 -30.35 -7.91
C THR A 329 -53.74 -29.22 -7.08
N VAL A 330 -54.56 -28.28 -6.61
CA VAL A 330 -54.12 -27.14 -5.78
C VAL A 330 -53.80 -27.58 -4.34
N ASN A 331 -54.31 -28.73 -3.90
CA ASN A 331 -54.01 -29.32 -2.60
C ASN A 331 -52.76 -30.21 -2.60
N ASP A 332 -52.00 -30.27 -3.70
CA ASP A 332 -50.73 -30.99 -3.71
C ASP A 332 -49.72 -30.25 -2.80
N PRO A 333 -49.23 -30.87 -1.72
CA PRO A 333 -48.30 -30.24 -0.79
C PRO A 333 -47.00 -29.75 -1.47
N LEU A 334 -46.62 -30.34 -2.61
CA LEU A 334 -45.46 -29.87 -3.40
C LEU A 334 -45.71 -28.51 -4.04
N VAL A 335 -46.93 -28.27 -4.52
CA VAL A 335 -47.31 -26.99 -5.17
C VAL A 335 -47.41 -25.89 -4.12
N SER A 336 -48.01 -26.18 -2.96
CA SER A 336 -48.06 -25.23 -1.84
C SER A 336 -46.67 -24.91 -1.30
N SER A 337 -45.78 -25.91 -1.17
CA SER A 337 -44.41 -25.69 -0.70
C SER A 337 -43.56 -24.90 -1.71
N ALA A 338 -43.77 -25.09 -3.02
CA ALA A 338 -43.09 -24.32 -4.04
C ALA A 338 -43.55 -22.84 -4.06
N LEU A 339 -44.84 -22.60 -3.86
CA LEU A 339 -45.41 -21.25 -3.71
C LEU A 339 -44.90 -20.53 -2.45
N ASP A 340 -44.84 -21.23 -1.31
CA ASP A 340 -44.28 -20.66 -0.06
C ASP A 340 -42.78 -20.38 -0.19
N ALA A 341 -42.01 -21.28 -0.82
CA ALA A 341 -40.59 -21.06 -1.07
C ALA A 341 -40.38 -19.86 -2.00
N ALA A 342 -41.18 -19.71 -3.07
CA ALA A 342 -41.13 -18.57 -3.96
C ALA A 342 -41.52 -17.26 -3.25
N ALA A 343 -42.53 -17.29 -2.36
CA ALA A 343 -42.95 -16.14 -1.57
C ALA A 343 -41.89 -15.72 -0.53
N GLN A 344 -41.24 -16.68 0.13
CA GLN A 344 -40.14 -16.41 1.06
C GLN A 344 -38.90 -15.85 0.34
N LEU A 345 -38.58 -16.37 -0.84
CA LEU A 345 -37.47 -15.87 -1.65
C LEU A 345 -37.76 -14.47 -2.19
N ALA A 346 -39.00 -14.20 -2.63
CA ALA A 346 -39.44 -12.87 -3.01
C ALA A 346 -39.36 -11.89 -1.82
N ALA A 347 -39.80 -12.30 -0.62
CA ALA A 347 -39.73 -11.46 0.59
C ALA A 347 -38.30 -11.20 1.07
N ALA A 348 -37.39 -12.17 0.89
CA ALA A 348 -35.97 -12.03 1.23
C ALA A 348 -35.19 -11.16 0.21
N VAL A 349 -35.66 -11.10 -1.04
CA VAL A 349 -35.04 -10.32 -2.13
C VAL A 349 -35.57 -8.88 -2.19
N ILE A 350 -36.66 -8.53 -1.47
CA ILE A 350 -37.02 -7.11 -1.28
C ILE A 350 -35.84 -6.44 -0.57
N PRO A 351 -35.09 -5.57 -1.26
CA PRO A 351 -33.83 -5.11 -0.72
C PRO A 351 -34.12 -4.22 0.48
N GLN A 352 -33.58 -4.58 1.64
CA GLN A 352 -33.51 -3.69 2.80
C GLN A 352 -32.51 -2.54 2.57
N HIS A 353 -32.52 -1.94 1.38
CA HIS A 353 -31.60 -0.88 0.97
C HIS A 353 -32.00 0.53 1.46
N HIS A 354 -33.00 0.67 2.34
CA HIS A 354 -33.56 2.00 2.67
C HIS A 354 -33.47 2.43 4.14
N VAL A 355 -32.63 1.87 5.02
CA VAL A 355 -32.58 2.33 6.43
C VAL A 355 -31.18 2.65 6.98
N VAL A 356 -30.13 2.69 6.15
CA VAL A 356 -28.79 3.09 6.64
C VAL A 356 -28.24 4.21 5.77
N ASN A 357 -28.65 5.46 6.01
CA ASN A 357 -27.86 6.69 5.75
C ASN A 357 -28.63 8.00 6.04
N MET A 358 -29.19 8.18 7.25
CA MET A 358 -29.63 9.52 7.68
C MET A 358 -29.06 10.02 9.01
N GLU A 359 -28.23 9.25 9.72
CA GLU A 359 -27.82 9.61 11.09
C GLU A 359 -26.43 10.23 11.24
N ASN A 360 -25.80 10.73 10.17
CA ASN A 360 -24.43 11.28 10.30
C ASN A 360 -24.15 12.58 9.51
N GLN A 361 -25.11 13.50 9.45
CA GLN A 361 -24.90 14.86 8.90
C GLN A 361 -24.95 15.99 9.95
N GLY A 362 -25.06 15.70 11.25
CA GLY A 362 -25.19 16.71 12.30
C GLY A 362 -24.06 16.70 13.32
N ALA A 363 -22.84 17.11 12.94
CA ALA A 363 -21.82 17.49 13.91
C ALA A 363 -20.92 18.59 13.32
N ASP A 364 -21.43 19.81 13.45
CA ASP A 364 -20.74 21.08 13.61
C ASP A 364 -19.21 21.07 13.60
N ASN A 365 -18.63 21.46 12.45
CA ASN A 365 -17.33 22.12 12.41
C ASN A 365 -17.52 23.62 12.66
N SER A 366 -17.75 23.99 13.92
CA SER A 366 -17.55 25.34 14.41
C SER A 366 -16.55 25.30 15.55
N PHE A 367 -15.25 25.22 15.23
CA PHE A 367 -14.21 25.49 16.23
C PHE A 367 -12.97 26.16 15.63
N MET A 368 -12.83 27.45 15.97
CA MET A 368 -11.64 28.30 16.04
C MET A 368 -10.76 28.51 14.81
N SER A 369 -10.96 29.68 14.19
CA SER A 369 -9.85 30.51 13.72
C SER A 369 -9.26 31.28 14.91
N VAL A 370 -7.95 31.12 15.14
CA VAL A 370 -7.07 32.09 15.79
C VAL A 370 -5.82 32.21 14.94
#